data_AF-B4MQI5-F1
#
_entry.id   AF-B4MQI5-F1
#
_cell.length_a   1.000
_cell.length_b   1.000
_cell.length_c   1.000
_cell.angle_alpha   90.00
_cell.angle_beta   90.00
_cell.angle_gamma   90.00
#
_symmetry.space_group_name_H-M   'P 1'
#
loop_
_entity.id
_entity.type
_entity.pdbx_description
1 polymer ?
#
loop_
_entity_poly.entity_id
_entity_poly.type
_entity_poly.pdbx_seq_one_letter_code
_entity_poly.pdbx_strand_id
1 'polypeptide(L)'
;MEQIWQQVCSHYEVPEQVASEWYTRIQQQLSQDSPTRAYHNWQKMMHHKMEHLAECVKRHRFNIVLAAFFQYYHFDGNRSCVQQNCEIFEEFCHDAQFEDEQGKAIICNLLGRSKNKEHELEMELMSHCVYEEEANMLQDMDLVILAAPLEEYKRYTKLLRLEYTNLDDANYKAMRVKVLETLLMIPSIYATAEYHEKYEDLARSNIRNEIAELKQEQ
;
A
#
# COMPACT_ATOMS: atom_id res chain seq x y z
N MET A 1 0.93 14.53 5.91
CA MET A 1 1.93 13.72 5.18
C MET A 1 3.34 14.21 5.40
N GLU A 2 3.65 15.48 5.11
CA GLU A 2 5.02 16.02 5.33
C GLU A 2 5.55 15.82 6.74
N GLN A 3 4.75 16.13 7.77
CA GLN A 3 5.15 15.90 9.17
C GLN A 3 5.42 14.42 9.49
N ILE A 4 4.65 13.50 8.90
CA ILE A 4 4.85 12.05 9.05
C ILE A 4 6.21 11.66 8.46
N TRP A 5 6.48 12.13 7.23
CA TRP A 5 7.76 11.91 6.54
C TRP A 5 8.94 12.49 7.32
N GLN A 6 8.84 13.73 7.77
CA GLN A 6 9.90 14.40 8.55
C GLN A 6 10.24 13.65 9.84
N GLN A 7 9.23 13.12 10.56
CA GLN A 7 9.46 12.34 11.77
C GLN A 7 10.21 11.03 11.48
N VAL A 8 9.91 10.38 10.37
CA VAL A 8 10.61 9.16 9.93
C VAL A 8 12.04 9.47 9.49
N CYS A 9 12.23 10.50 8.67
CA CYS A 9 13.55 10.96 8.25
C CYS A 9 14.41 11.36 9.45
N SER A 10 13.83 12.04 10.45
CA SER A 10 14.55 12.38 11.68
C SER A 10 14.95 11.15 12.49
N HIS A 11 14.16 10.07 12.47
CA HIS A 11 14.51 8.83 13.17
C HIS A 11 15.74 8.16 12.55
N TYR A 12 15.84 8.15 11.22
CA TYR A 12 16.98 7.59 10.49
C TYR A 12 18.11 8.60 10.24
N GLU A 13 18.09 9.75 10.92
CA GLU A 13 19.12 10.80 10.82
C GLU A 13 19.37 11.29 9.37
N VAL A 14 18.33 11.23 8.52
CA VAL A 14 18.41 11.66 7.12
C VAL A 14 18.69 13.17 7.07
N PRO A 15 19.69 13.63 6.29
CA PRO A 15 19.96 15.06 6.14
C PRO A 15 18.72 15.84 5.71
N GLU A 16 18.45 16.99 6.35
CA GLU A 16 17.21 17.77 6.15
C GLU A 16 16.97 18.12 4.67
N GLN A 17 18.04 18.50 3.96
CA GLN A 17 17.98 18.79 2.53
C GLN A 17 17.50 17.56 1.73
N VAL A 18 18.10 16.39 1.98
CA VAL A 18 17.74 15.13 1.31
C VAL A 18 16.29 14.76 1.61
N ALA A 19 15.87 14.87 2.88
CA ALA A 19 14.49 14.59 3.28
C ALA A 19 13.48 15.50 2.54
N SER A 20 13.78 16.79 2.41
CA SER A 20 12.91 17.75 1.70
C SER A 20 12.85 17.50 0.19
N GLU A 21 13.99 17.21 -0.43
CA GLU A 21 14.08 16.91 -1.87
C GLU A 21 13.31 15.63 -2.21
N TRP A 22 13.48 14.57 -1.42
CA TRP A 22 12.78 13.31 -1.62
C TRP A 22 11.28 13.39 -1.34
N TYR A 23 10.85 14.11 -0.30
CA TYR A 23 9.42 14.36 -0.07
C TYR A 23 8.78 15.02 -1.29
N THR A 24 9.42 16.07 -1.81
CA THR A 24 8.95 16.80 -2.98
C THR A 24 8.91 15.89 -4.21
N ARG A 25 9.95 15.10 -4.45
CA ARG A 25 10.04 14.15 -5.57
C ARG A 25 8.93 13.11 -5.53
N ILE A 26 8.73 12.45 -4.38
CA ILE A 26 7.69 11.43 -4.21
C ILE A 26 6.30 12.05 -4.38
N GLN A 27 6.04 13.19 -3.72
CA GLN A 27 4.76 13.88 -3.83
C GLN A 27 4.45 14.26 -5.28
N GLN A 28 5.44 14.79 -6.02
CA GLN A 28 5.30 15.13 -7.44
C GLN A 28 5.01 13.89 -8.27
N GLN A 29 5.80 12.83 -8.10
CA GLN A 29 5.62 11.56 -8.82
C GLN A 29 4.22 10.98 -8.63
N LEU A 30 3.74 10.93 -7.39
CA LEU A 30 2.40 10.41 -7.07
C LEU A 30 1.27 11.39 -7.40
N SER A 31 1.57 12.65 -7.74
CA SER A 31 0.57 13.64 -8.15
C SER A 31 0.48 13.86 -9.66
N GLN A 32 1.32 13.17 -10.45
CA GLN A 32 1.28 13.27 -11.91
C GLN A 32 -0.09 12.80 -12.42
N ASP A 33 -0.68 13.59 -13.32
CA ASP A 33 -1.92 13.22 -13.98
C ASP A 33 -1.65 12.03 -14.92
N SER A 34 -2.36 10.93 -14.70
CA SER A 34 -2.22 9.73 -15.50
C SER A 34 -3.56 9.00 -15.55
N PRO A 35 -4.10 8.70 -16.76
CA PRO A 35 -5.36 7.97 -16.89
C PRO A 35 -5.27 6.55 -16.34
N THR A 36 -4.06 5.99 -16.22
CA THR A 36 -3.82 4.64 -15.67
C THR A 36 -3.51 4.63 -14.17
N ARG A 37 -3.55 5.78 -13.48
CA ARG A 37 -3.30 5.93 -12.03
C ARG A 37 -4.36 6.82 -11.37
N ALA A 38 -5.63 6.47 -11.57
CA ALA A 38 -6.75 7.27 -11.07
C ALA A 38 -6.97 7.16 -9.54
N TYR A 39 -6.61 6.04 -8.92
CA TYR A 39 -6.68 5.83 -7.47
C TYR A 39 -5.29 5.78 -6.80
N HIS A 40 -4.29 5.15 -7.42
CA HIS A 40 -2.97 4.93 -6.81
C HIS A 40 -2.07 6.17 -6.87
N ASN A 41 -2.59 7.31 -6.40
CA ASN A 41 -1.95 8.62 -6.42
C ASN A 41 -1.96 9.28 -5.03
N TRP A 42 -1.36 10.47 -4.95
CA TRP A 42 -1.18 11.21 -3.71
C TRP A 42 -2.50 11.65 -3.07
N GLN A 43 -3.45 12.12 -3.87
CA GLN A 43 -4.70 12.71 -3.41
C GLN A 43 -5.73 11.65 -2.97
N LYS A 44 -5.58 10.41 -3.45
CA LYS A 44 -6.51 9.32 -3.18
C LYS A 44 -5.88 8.30 -2.24
N MET A 45 -5.08 7.36 -2.75
CA MET A 45 -4.49 6.29 -1.95
C MET A 45 -3.66 6.81 -0.77
N MET A 46 -2.71 7.73 -1.00
CA MET A 46 -1.85 8.21 0.09
C MET A 46 -2.65 8.98 1.15
N HIS A 47 -3.58 9.82 0.74
CA HIS A 47 -4.45 10.54 1.68
C HIS A 47 -5.28 9.58 2.54
N HIS A 48 -5.80 8.49 1.94
CA HIS A 48 -6.56 7.48 2.67
C HIS A 48 -5.71 6.74 3.73
N LYS A 49 -4.41 6.56 3.47
CA LYS A 49 -3.47 5.97 4.44
C LYS A 49 -3.02 6.95 5.54
N MET A 50 -3.28 8.25 5.42
CA MET A 50 -2.63 9.28 6.25
C MET A 50 -2.82 9.06 7.76
N GLU A 51 -4.03 8.76 8.22
CA GLU A 51 -4.29 8.55 9.66
C GLU A 51 -3.60 7.29 10.20
N HIS A 52 -3.54 6.24 9.38
CA HIS A 52 -2.88 4.98 9.71
C HIS A 52 -1.35 5.13 9.78
N LEU A 53 -0.77 5.88 8.84
CA LEU A 53 0.65 6.19 8.85
C LEU A 53 1.05 7.09 10.02
N ALA A 54 0.17 8.03 10.40
CA ALA A 54 0.39 8.84 11.60
C ALA A 54 0.41 7.96 12.87
N GLU A 55 -0.45 6.94 12.94
CA GLU A 55 -0.44 5.98 14.04
C GLU A 55 0.81 5.09 14.05
N CYS A 56 1.28 4.64 12.88
CA CYS A 56 2.57 3.94 12.76
C CYS A 56 3.72 4.77 13.32
N VAL A 57 3.78 6.07 13.04
CA VAL A 57 4.82 6.94 13.60
C VAL A 57 4.74 7.00 15.13
N LYS A 58 3.55 7.15 15.70
CA LYS A 58 3.38 7.15 17.17
C LYS A 58 3.82 5.83 17.83
N ARG A 59 3.66 4.71 17.12
CA ARG A 59 4.05 3.37 17.58
C ARG A 59 5.47 2.96 17.13
N HIS A 60 6.26 3.90 16.59
CA HIS A 60 7.62 3.67 16.10
C HIS A 60 7.73 2.57 15.02
N ARG A 61 6.70 2.40 14.18
CA ARG A 61 6.67 1.47 13.04
C ARG A 61 7.15 2.15 11.75
N PHE A 62 8.39 2.62 11.75
CA PHE A 62 8.94 3.47 10.70
C PHE A 62 9.14 2.74 9.36
N ASN A 63 9.41 1.43 9.39
CA ASN A 63 9.54 0.61 8.18
C ASN A 63 8.25 0.62 7.33
N ILE A 64 7.09 0.49 7.98
CA ILE A 64 5.77 0.56 7.30
C ILE A 64 5.61 1.90 6.62
N VAL A 65 6.02 2.98 7.28
CA VAL A 65 5.88 4.34 6.75
C VAL A 65 6.77 4.54 5.53
N LEU A 66 8.04 4.17 5.60
CA LEU A 66 8.92 4.21 4.42
C LEU A 66 8.36 3.34 3.30
N ALA A 67 8.00 2.08 3.58
CA ALA A 67 7.42 1.19 2.59
C ALA A 67 6.20 1.82 1.89
N ALA A 68 5.28 2.44 2.63
CA ALA A 68 4.09 3.08 2.06
C ALA A 68 4.41 4.25 1.11
N PHE A 69 5.48 5.01 1.37
CA PHE A 69 5.92 6.11 0.47
C PHE A 69 6.53 5.59 -0.84
N PHE A 70 7.11 4.38 -0.85
CA PHE A 70 7.77 3.81 -2.03
C PHE A 70 6.95 2.72 -2.74
N GLN A 71 5.98 2.08 -2.08
CA GLN A 71 5.19 0.92 -2.57
C GLN A 71 4.56 1.12 -3.94
N TYR A 72 4.16 2.35 -4.23
CA TYR A 72 3.51 2.73 -5.48
C TYR A 72 4.21 3.91 -6.18
N TYR A 73 5.52 4.10 -5.97
CA TYR A 73 6.27 5.14 -6.67
C TYR A 73 6.17 4.97 -8.19
N HIS A 74 6.44 3.76 -8.67
CA HIS A 74 5.96 3.22 -9.92
C HIS A 74 4.70 2.39 -9.69
N PHE A 75 3.77 2.48 -10.64
CA PHE A 75 2.49 1.77 -10.60
C PHE A 75 2.04 1.43 -12.02
N ASP A 76 1.62 0.19 -12.19
CA ASP A 76 0.93 -0.34 -13.36
C ASP A 76 -0.13 -1.32 -12.86
N GLY A 77 -1.41 -1.09 -13.20
CA GLY A 77 -2.51 -1.96 -12.76
C GLY A 77 -2.45 -3.39 -13.33
N ASN A 78 -1.57 -3.67 -14.29
CA ASN A 78 -1.48 -4.94 -15.00
C ASN A 78 -0.12 -5.64 -14.83
N ARG A 79 0.86 -4.98 -14.21
CA ARG A 79 2.24 -5.50 -14.10
C ARG A 79 2.83 -5.18 -12.72
N SER A 80 3.72 -6.05 -12.25
CA SER A 80 4.46 -5.77 -11.03
C SER A 80 5.47 -4.65 -11.25
N CYS A 81 5.50 -3.70 -10.31
CA CYS A 81 6.51 -2.63 -10.24
C CYS A 81 7.45 -2.78 -9.03
N VAL A 82 7.43 -3.93 -8.36
CA VAL A 82 8.17 -4.20 -7.11
C VAL A 82 9.65 -3.89 -7.26
N GLN A 83 10.27 -4.38 -8.33
CA GLN A 83 11.70 -4.20 -8.56
C GLN A 83 12.05 -2.71 -8.67
N GLN A 84 11.33 -1.97 -9.52
CA GLN A 84 11.56 -0.55 -9.73
C GLN A 84 11.32 0.25 -8.44
N ASN A 85 10.31 -0.11 -7.65
CA ASN A 85 10.02 0.55 -6.39
C ASN A 85 11.12 0.30 -5.34
N CYS A 86 11.71 -0.89 -5.31
CA CYS A 86 12.89 -1.16 -4.49
C CYS A 86 14.11 -0.38 -4.97
N GLU A 87 14.34 -0.27 -6.29
CA GLU A 87 15.46 0.51 -6.86
C GLU A 87 15.36 1.99 -6.46
N ILE A 88 14.16 2.58 -6.49
CA ILE A 88 13.94 3.97 -6.04
C ILE A 88 14.15 4.12 -4.53
N PHE A 89 13.74 3.12 -3.73
CA PHE A 89 14.02 3.13 -2.30
C PHE A 89 15.52 3.00 -1.98
N GLU A 90 16.25 2.18 -2.74
CA GLU A 90 17.71 2.04 -2.63
C GLU A 90 18.42 3.34 -3.03
N GLU A 91 17.93 4.04 -4.06
CA GLU A 91 18.40 5.38 -4.44
C GLU A 91 18.22 6.37 -3.27
N PHE A 92 17.03 6.39 -2.65
CA PHE A 92 16.80 7.18 -1.43
C PHE A 92 17.76 6.80 -0.31
N CYS A 93 17.99 5.50 -0.07
CA CYS A 93 18.90 5.06 0.97
C CYS A 93 20.34 5.53 0.73
N HIS A 94 20.79 5.59 -0.52
CA HIS A 94 22.10 6.11 -0.88
C HIS A 94 22.22 7.61 -0.56
N ASP A 95 21.26 8.41 -1.02
CA ASP A 95 21.25 9.86 -0.79
C ASP A 95 21.09 10.20 0.70
N ALA A 96 20.28 9.41 1.41
CA ALA A 96 19.99 9.57 2.83
C ALA A 96 21.12 9.08 3.74
N GLN A 97 22.18 8.48 3.18
CA GLN A 97 23.27 7.84 3.96
C GLN A 97 22.74 6.82 4.97
N PHE A 98 21.71 6.07 4.58
CA PHE A 98 20.98 5.17 5.45
C PHE A 98 21.89 4.01 5.89
N GLU A 99 22.20 3.87 7.18
CA GLU A 99 23.14 2.85 7.68
C GLU A 99 22.48 1.53 8.09
N ASP A 100 21.17 1.53 8.36
CA ASP A 100 20.43 0.36 8.84
C ASP A 100 20.14 -0.66 7.72
N GLU A 101 21.09 -1.56 7.46
CA GLU A 101 20.97 -2.63 6.47
C GLU A 101 19.81 -3.61 6.76
N GLN A 102 19.50 -3.85 8.03
CA GLN A 102 18.38 -4.72 8.39
C GLN A 102 17.05 -4.04 8.05
N GLY A 103 16.90 -2.77 8.40
CA GLY A 103 15.75 -1.93 8.03
C GLY A 103 15.54 -1.88 6.52
N LYS A 104 16.62 -1.65 5.74
CA LYS A 104 16.56 -1.69 4.27
C LYS A 104 15.99 -3.02 3.75
N ALA A 105 16.49 -4.13 4.27
CA ALA A 105 16.02 -5.46 3.87
C ALA A 105 14.54 -5.68 4.22
N ILE A 106 14.10 -5.27 5.41
CA ILE A 106 12.71 -5.34 5.83
C ILE A 106 11.82 -4.50 4.90
N ILE A 107 12.20 -3.26 4.63
CA ILE A 107 11.43 -2.35 3.76
C ILE A 107 11.34 -2.90 2.33
N CYS A 108 12.44 -3.39 1.75
CA CYS A 108 12.40 -4.05 0.44
C CYS A 108 11.46 -5.28 0.43
N ASN A 109 11.43 -6.08 1.51
CA ASN A 109 10.49 -7.19 1.62
C ASN A 109 9.04 -6.68 1.70
N LEU A 110 8.77 -5.60 2.45
CA LEU A 110 7.44 -4.96 2.54
C LEU A 110 6.98 -4.41 1.17
N LEU A 111 7.91 -3.95 0.34
CA LEU A 111 7.64 -3.55 -1.06
C LEU A 111 7.33 -4.75 -1.97
N GLY A 112 7.45 -5.98 -1.47
CA GLY A 112 7.14 -7.21 -2.18
C GLY A 112 8.34 -7.90 -2.83
N ARG A 113 9.58 -7.48 -2.53
CA ARG A 113 10.78 -8.19 -2.99
C ARG A 113 10.75 -9.59 -2.37
N SER A 114 10.46 -10.61 -3.19
CA SER A 114 10.46 -11.99 -2.71
C SER A 114 11.85 -12.36 -2.21
N LYS A 115 11.92 -12.94 -1.01
CA LYS A 115 13.11 -13.68 -0.58
C LYS A 115 13.31 -14.82 -1.59
N ASN A 116 14.49 -14.92 -2.19
CA ASN A 116 14.85 -16.14 -2.91
C ASN A 116 14.82 -17.29 -1.89
N LYS A 117 14.08 -18.36 -2.19
CA LYS A 117 13.90 -19.55 -1.34
C LYS A 117 15.22 -20.25 -0.92
N GLU A 118 16.36 -19.80 -1.44
CA GLU A 118 17.67 -20.39 -1.19
C GLU A 118 18.40 -19.81 0.04
N HIS A 119 17.91 -18.72 0.65
CA HIS A 119 18.51 -18.12 1.86
C HIS A 119 17.63 -18.27 3.09
N GLU A 120 17.07 -19.47 3.29
CA GLU A 120 16.23 -19.82 4.45
C GLU A 120 17.02 -20.28 5.68
N LEU A 121 18.35 -20.18 5.68
CA LEU A 121 19.15 -20.52 6.85
C LEU A 121 19.75 -19.27 7.51
N GLU A 122 19.33 -19.07 8.76
CA GLU A 122 20.07 -18.44 9.87
C GLU A 122 19.84 -16.95 10.24
N MET A 123 18.83 -16.24 9.72
CA MET A 123 18.44 -14.92 10.27
C MET A 123 17.03 -14.91 10.90
N GLU A 124 17.02 -15.50 12.11
CA GLU A 124 16.19 -15.20 13.29
C GLU A 124 14.66 -15.16 13.16
N LEU A 125 14.01 -16.15 13.76
CA LEU A 125 12.56 -16.26 14.02
C LEU A 125 11.90 -14.95 14.50
N MET A 126 12.63 -14.07 15.19
CA MET A 126 12.13 -12.76 15.64
C MET A 126 11.94 -11.76 14.48
N SER A 127 12.90 -11.71 13.53
CA SER A 127 12.84 -10.86 12.34
C SER A 127 11.71 -11.30 11.40
N HIS A 128 11.42 -12.60 11.35
CA HIS A 128 10.31 -13.15 10.59
C HIS A 128 8.94 -12.76 11.14
N CYS A 129 8.72 -12.84 12.46
CA CYS A 129 7.44 -12.47 13.07
C CYS A 129 7.16 -10.95 12.98
N VAL A 130 8.20 -10.11 13.18
CA VAL A 130 8.07 -8.65 13.05
C VAL A 130 7.74 -8.27 11.59
N TYR A 131 8.42 -8.88 10.62
CA TYR A 131 8.12 -8.67 9.21
C TYR A 131 6.68 -9.07 8.85
N GLU A 132 6.21 -10.22 9.32
CA GLU A 132 4.86 -10.71 9.02
C GLU A 132 3.78 -9.76 9.61
N GLU A 133 3.99 -9.26 10.83
CA GLU A 133 3.11 -8.26 11.42
C GLU A 133 3.09 -6.94 10.61
N GLU A 134 4.27 -6.39 10.27
CA GLU A 134 4.35 -5.15 9.49
C GLU A 134 3.79 -5.29 8.08
N ALA A 135 3.99 -6.45 7.44
CA ALA A 135 3.42 -6.78 6.13
C ALA A 135 1.89 -6.86 6.19
N ASN A 136 1.35 -7.54 7.21
CA ASN A 136 -0.08 -7.62 7.45
C ASN A 136 -0.68 -6.23 7.70
N MET A 137 -0.02 -5.37 8.49
CA MET A 137 -0.48 -3.99 8.71
C MET A 137 -0.49 -3.16 7.42
N LEU A 138 0.57 -3.23 6.61
CA LEU A 138 0.64 -2.48 5.34
C LEU A 138 -0.44 -2.97 4.37
N GLN A 139 -0.65 -4.29 4.27
CA GLN A 139 -1.71 -4.87 3.46
C GLN A 139 -3.09 -4.44 3.96
N ASP A 140 -3.33 -4.45 5.27
CA ASP A 140 -4.59 -4.00 5.85
C ASP A 140 -4.86 -2.53 5.52
N MET A 141 -3.83 -1.67 5.54
CA MET A 141 -3.93 -0.26 5.11
C MET A 141 -4.35 -0.10 3.65
N ASP A 142 -3.86 -0.95 2.74
CA ASP A 142 -4.30 -0.95 1.34
C ASP A 142 -5.77 -1.34 1.19
N LEU A 143 -6.29 -2.17 2.11
CA LEU A 143 -7.65 -2.68 2.08
C LEU A 143 -8.66 -1.82 2.86
N VAL A 144 -8.24 -0.81 3.64
CA VAL A 144 -9.18 0.04 4.43
C VAL A 144 -10.22 0.72 3.55
N ILE A 145 -9.87 1.04 2.30
CA ILE A 145 -10.81 1.66 1.36
C ILE A 145 -12.07 0.83 1.14
N LEU A 146 -11.99 -0.50 1.32
CA LEU A 146 -13.14 -1.39 1.23
C LEU A 146 -14.19 -1.10 2.30
N ALA A 147 -13.77 -0.63 3.48
CA ALA A 147 -14.63 -0.26 4.60
C ALA A 147 -14.99 1.24 4.64
N ALA A 148 -14.67 2.00 3.60
CA ALA A 148 -15.00 3.42 3.54
C ALA A 148 -16.53 3.66 3.54
N PRO A 149 -16.99 4.86 3.93
CA PRO A 149 -18.40 5.23 3.78
C PRO A 149 -18.88 4.98 2.34
N LEU A 150 -20.13 4.53 2.17
CA LEU A 150 -20.64 4.02 0.90
C LEU A 150 -20.38 4.95 -0.31
N GLU A 151 -20.57 6.26 -0.13
CA GLU A 151 -20.32 7.24 -1.20
C GLU A 151 -18.83 7.36 -1.57
N GLU A 152 -17.93 7.26 -0.60
CA GLU A 152 -16.50 7.23 -0.85
C GLU A 152 -16.08 5.93 -1.52
N TYR A 153 -16.64 4.79 -1.08
CA TYR A 153 -16.40 3.49 -1.70
C TYR A 153 -16.87 3.49 -3.17
N LYS A 154 -18.07 4.00 -3.47
CA LYS A 154 -18.56 4.15 -4.85
C LYS A 154 -17.69 5.08 -5.71
N ARG A 155 -17.09 6.10 -5.10
CA ARG A 155 -16.12 6.96 -5.80
C ARG A 155 -14.83 6.18 -6.07
N TYR A 156 -14.37 5.36 -5.12
CA TYR A 156 -13.23 4.48 -5.28
C TYR A 156 -13.44 3.48 -6.42
N THR A 157 -14.56 2.78 -6.50
CA THR A 157 -14.81 1.78 -7.56
C THR A 157 -14.77 2.41 -8.95
N LYS A 158 -15.29 3.63 -9.11
CA LYS A 158 -15.18 4.40 -10.37
C LYS A 158 -13.73 4.75 -10.71
N LEU A 159 -12.93 5.20 -9.74
CA LEU A 159 -11.50 5.48 -9.97
C LEU A 159 -10.76 4.19 -10.33
N LEU A 160 -11.04 3.09 -9.64
CA LEU A 160 -10.44 1.80 -9.93
C LEU A 160 -10.80 1.32 -11.35
N ARG A 161 -12.04 1.52 -11.82
CA ARG A 161 -12.42 1.18 -13.20
C ARG A 161 -11.54 1.86 -14.25
N LEU A 162 -11.15 3.12 -14.02
CA LEU A 162 -10.31 3.90 -14.93
C LEU A 162 -8.89 3.32 -15.07
N GLU A 163 -8.36 2.68 -14.01
CA GLU A 163 -7.04 2.06 -14.04
C GLU A 163 -6.99 0.77 -14.89
N TYR A 164 -8.15 0.19 -15.22
CA TYR A 164 -8.29 -1.02 -16.03
C TYR A 164 -8.97 -0.76 -17.39
N THR A 165 -8.75 0.42 -17.98
CA THR A 165 -9.30 0.80 -19.30
C THR A 165 -8.84 -0.10 -20.45
N ASN A 166 -7.79 -0.90 -20.25
CA ASN A 166 -7.35 -1.94 -21.18
C ASN A 166 -8.29 -3.16 -21.26
N LEU A 167 -9.19 -3.32 -20.30
CA LEU A 167 -10.23 -4.35 -20.31
C LEU A 167 -11.55 -3.77 -20.76
N ASP A 168 -12.27 -4.48 -21.62
CA ASP A 168 -13.69 -4.17 -21.87
C ASP A 168 -14.53 -4.38 -20.59
N ASP A 169 -15.75 -3.85 -20.61
CA ASP A 169 -16.60 -3.83 -19.41
C ASP A 169 -16.95 -5.25 -18.93
N ALA A 170 -17.17 -6.21 -19.82
CA ALA A 170 -17.51 -7.58 -19.44
C ALA A 170 -16.33 -8.26 -18.73
N ASN A 171 -15.13 -8.13 -19.29
CA ASN A 171 -13.90 -8.68 -18.73
C ASN A 171 -13.52 -8.00 -17.41
N TYR A 172 -13.67 -6.67 -17.31
CA TYR A 172 -13.46 -5.95 -16.05
C TYR A 172 -14.44 -6.41 -14.97
N LYS A 173 -15.75 -6.45 -15.26
CA LYS A 173 -16.77 -6.88 -14.28
C LYS A 173 -16.50 -8.30 -13.80
N ALA A 174 -16.21 -9.24 -14.71
CA ALA A 174 -15.89 -10.62 -14.37
C ALA A 174 -14.63 -10.74 -13.49
N MET A 175 -13.56 -10.03 -13.85
CA MET A 175 -12.33 -9.97 -13.05
C MET A 175 -12.59 -9.40 -11.66
N ARG A 176 -13.30 -8.26 -11.58
CA ARG A 176 -13.57 -7.56 -10.32
C ARG A 176 -14.44 -8.39 -9.39
N VAL A 177 -15.52 -9.00 -9.90
CA VAL A 177 -16.38 -9.92 -9.14
C VAL A 177 -15.55 -11.07 -8.57
N LYS A 178 -14.66 -11.68 -9.37
CA LYS A 178 -13.80 -12.77 -8.90
C LYS A 178 -12.88 -12.36 -7.74
N VAL A 179 -12.27 -11.18 -7.83
CA VAL A 179 -11.42 -10.63 -6.75
C VAL A 179 -12.25 -10.44 -5.47
N LEU A 180 -13.41 -9.80 -5.60
CA LEU A 180 -14.32 -9.50 -4.49
C LEU A 180 -14.88 -10.77 -3.83
N GLU A 181 -15.28 -11.76 -4.61
CA GLU A 181 -15.72 -13.06 -4.11
C GLU A 181 -14.60 -13.79 -3.38
N THR A 182 -13.35 -13.69 -3.86
CA THR A 182 -12.17 -14.25 -3.18
C THR A 182 -11.96 -13.60 -1.80
N LEU A 183 -12.11 -12.28 -1.70
CA LEU A 183 -12.06 -11.57 -0.41
C LEU A 183 -13.20 -11.98 0.53
N LEU A 184 -14.39 -12.31 0.02
CA LEU A 184 -15.48 -12.81 0.86
C LEU A 184 -15.25 -14.24 1.36
N MET A 185 -14.46 -15.05 0.64
CA MET A 185 -14.18 -16.44 1.00
C MET A 185 -13.11 -16.59 2.09
N ILE A 186 -12.19 -15.63 2.23
CA ILE A 186 -11.20 -15.68 3.30
C ILE A 186 -11.86 -15.43 4.67
N PRO A 187 -11.39 -16.09 5.76
CA PRO A 187 -12.01 -15.95 7.08
C PRO A 187 -11.99 -14.51 7.61
N SER A 188 -10.94 -13.76 7.29
CA SER A 188 -10.72 -12.38 7.71
C SER A 188 -10.14 -11.62 6.53
N ILE A 189 -10.76 -10.50 6.12
CA ILE A 189 -10.22 -9.61 5.08
C ILE A 189 -9.00 -8.88 5.62
N TYR A 190 -9.11 -8.43 6.88
CA TYR A 190 -8.02 -7.76 7.58
C TYR A 190 -7.27 -8.74 8.47
N ALA A 191 -5.95 -8.81 8.35
CA ALA A 191 -5.12 -9.76 9.08
C ALA A 191 -4.91 -9.35 10.55
N THR A 192 -4.89 -8.04 10.83
CA THR A 192 -4.67 -7.51 12.17
C THR A 192 -5.99 -7.35 12.93
N ALA A 193 -5.97 -7.67 14.23
CA ALA A 193 -7.17 -7.64 15.07
C ALA A 193 -7.82 -6.25 15.11
N GLU A 194 -7.00 -5.19 15.24
CA GLU A 194 -7.48 -3.80 15.28
C GLU A 194 -8.22 -3.41 13.99
N TYR A 195 -7.73 -3.83 12.82
CA TYR A 195 -8.40 -3.54 11.55
C TYR A 195 -9.62 -4.42 11.34
N HIS A 196 -9.53 -5.71 11.68
CA HIS A 196 -10.66 -6.62 11.59
C HIS A 196 -11.85 -6.11 12.41
N GLU A 197 -11.65 -5.79 13.69
CA GLU A 197 -12.70 -5.30 14.58
C GLU A 197 -13.36 -4.01 14.07
N LYS A 198 -12.59 -3.15 13.40
CA LYS A 198 -13.07 -1.84 12.95
C LYS A 198 -13.68 -1.84 11.55
N TYR A 199 -13.17 -2.68 10.64
CA TYR A 199 -13.41 -2.54 9.20
C TYR A 199 -14.08 -3.75 8.54
N GLU A 200 -14.00 -4.95 9.12
CA GLU A 200 -14.43 -6.19 8.47
C GLU A 200 -15.89 -6.15 8.00
N ASP A 201 -16.82 -5.81 8.90
CA ASP A 201 -18.26 -5.81 8.59
C ASP A 201 -18.63 -4.78 7.52
N LEU A 202 -18.03 -3.59 7.59
CA LEU A 202 -18.23 -2.53 6.60
C LEU A 202 -17.66 -2.94 5.23
N ALA A 203 -16.44 -3.48 5.20
CA ALA A 203 -15.82 -4.00 3.99
C ALA A 203 -16.69 -5.08 3.33
N ARG A 204 -17.12 -6.09 4.10
CA ARG A 204 -17.97 -7.17 3.58
C ARG A 204 -19.32 -6.66 3.07
N SER A 205 -19.91 -5.66 3.73
CA SER A 205 -21.15 -5.02 3.27
C SER A 205 -20.96 -4.32 1.92
N ASN A 206 -19.93 -3.47 1.82
CA ASN A 206 -19.58 -2.75 0.61
C ASN A 206 -19.25 -3.70 -0.56
N ILE A 207 -18.45 -4.74 -0.31
CA ILE A 207 -18.08 -5.75 -1.29
C ILE A 207 -19.32 -6.48 -1.84
N ARG A 208 -20.26 -6.90 -0.96
CA ARG A 208 -21.49 -7.57 -1.41
C ARG A 208 -22.35 -6.65 -2.28
N ASN A 209 -22.44 -5.37 -1.92
CA ASN A 209 -23.16 -4.38 -2.71
C ASN A 209 -22.52 -4.19 -4.08
N GLU A 210 -21.19 -4.04 -4.16
CA GLU A 210 -20.48 -3.92 -5.44
C GLU A 210 -20.68 -5.16 -6.32
N ILE A 211 -20.58 -6.38 -5.76
CA ILE A 211 -20.85 -7.62 -6.51
C ILE A 211 -22.28 -7.62 -7.08
N ALA A 212 -23.28 -7.21 -6.28
CA ALA A 212 -24.66 -7.17 -6.73
C ALA A 212 -24.87 -6.17 -7.89
N GLU A 213 -24.30 -4.96 -7.77
CA GLU A 213 -24.34 -3.94 -8.82
C GLU A 213 -23.68 -4.45 -10.11
N LEU A 214 -22.47 -5.02 -10.02
CA LEU A 214 -21.72 -5.53 -11.19
C LEU A 214 -22.42 -6.71 -11.90
N LYS A 215 -23.20 -7.53 -11.18
CA LYS A 215 -23.96 -8.65 -11.75
C LYS A 215 -25.32 -8.24 -12.32
N GLN A 216 -25.95 -7.18 -11.81
CA GLN A 216 -27.25 -6.71 -12.29
C GLN A 216 -27.17 -5.93 -13.60
N GLU A 217 -26.03 -5.29 -13.88
CA GLU A 217 -25.77 -4.57 -15.13
C GLU A 217 -25.29 -5.49 -16.29
N GLN A 218 -25.82 -6.72 -16.38
CA GLN A 218 -25.56 -7.69 -17.45
C GLN A 218 -26.70 -7.72 -18.48
#